data_AF-A0A4P7WF30-F1
#
_entry.id   AF-A0A4P7WF30-F1
#
_cell.length_a   1.000
_cell.length_b   1.000
_cell.length_c   1.000
_cell.angle_alpha   90.00
_cell.angle_beta   90.00
_cell.angle_gamma   90.00
#
_symmetry.space_group_name_H-M   'P 1'
#
loop_
_entity.id
_entity.type
_entity.pdbx_description
1 polymer ?
#
loop_
_entity_poly.entity_id
_entity_poly.type
_entity_poly.pdbx_seq_one_letter_code
_entity_poly.pdbx_strand_id
1 'polypeptide(L)'
;MDQRERLSGFDYFLMAFKKYVQFSGRSTRSEYWYFVLFYFLIAVGLKILLFVTALAAEAFEGKMAFSALMVVLSVISIIFALGTVLPAVAIICRRLHDVNYSGWWQIFPNLFATLMWFSLFLIYNPWTDTYSHIYLGSFLLLSFSIPFLVSFVWILVLLCTASDLETNRFGEVPCAVMVLVQENLKTDIIQERAKKAMPPSSETLELIVKLSELRDKGILTDEEFQQKKSELL
;
A
#
# COMPACT_ATOMS: atom_id res chain seq x y z
N MET A 1 -8.32 -15.78 -19.08
CA MET A 1 -9.02 -15.90 -17.79
C MET A 1 -9.86 -14.67 -17.61
N ASP A 2 -11.18 -14.86 -17.63
CA ASP A 2 -12.23 -13.84 -17.55
C ASP A 2 -12.11 -13.06 -16.22
N GLN A 3 -11.71 -11.78 -16.29
CA GLN A 3 -11.47 -10.93 -15.11
C GLN A 3 -12.70 -10.08 -14.76
N ARG A 4 -13.81 -10.75 -14.47
CA ARG A 4 -15.08 -10.10 -14.08
C ARG A 4 -15.55 -10.37 -12.66
N GLU A 5 -14.72 -10.96 -11.80
CA GLU A 5 -15.02 -11.07 -10.38
C GLU A 5 -14.21 -10.04 -9.60
N ARG A 6 -14.91 -9.17 -8.85
CA ARG A 6 -14.31 -8.44 -7.74
C ARG A 6 -13.76 -9.48 -6.78
N LEU A 7 -12.47 -9.81 -6.90
CA LEU A 7 -11.78 -10.70 -5.97
C LEU A 7 -11.98 -10.17 -4.55
N SER A 8 -12.43 -11.05 -3.65
CA SER A 8 -12.57 -10.70 -2.24
C SER A 8 -11.19 -10.42 -1.64
N GLY A 9 -11.14 -9.68 -0.53
CA GLY A 9 -9.86 -9.43 0.17
C GLY A 9 -9.10 -10.72 0.48
N PHE A 10 -9.82 -11.79 0.81
CA PHE A 10 -9.24 -13.10 1.08
C PHE A 10 -8.68 -13.79 -0.17
N ASP A 11 -9.30 -13.59 -1.33
CA ASP A 11 -8.78 -14.13 -2.59
C ASP A 11 -7.42 -13.53 -2.95
N TYR A 12 -7.18 -12.24 -2.62
CA TYR A 12 -5.87 -11.61 -2.77
C TYR A 12 -4.81 -12.25 -1.88
N PHE A 13 -5.18 -12.59 -0.63
CA PHE A 13 -4.29 -13.30 0.27
C PHE A 13 -3.91 -14.67 -0.29
N LEU A 14 -4.89 -15.48 -0.73
CA LEU A 14 -4.62 -16.78 -1.36
C LEU A 14 -3.83 -16.65 -2.68
N MET A 15 -4.06 -15.59 -3.45
CA MET A 15 -3.31 -15.33 -4.68
C MET A 15 -1.81 -15.14 -4.39
N ALA A 16 -1.45 -14.49 -3.28
CA ALA A 16 -0.04 -14.35 -2.88
C ALA A 16 0.62 -15.71 -2.64
N PHE A 17 -0.10 -16.66 -2.03
CA PHE A 17 0.38 -18.04 -1.86
C PHE A 17 0.42 -18.83 -3.17
N LYS A 18 -0.48 -18.58 -4.12
CA LYS A 18 -0.42 -19.21 -5.45
C LYS A 18 0.80 -18.73 -6.25
N LYS A 19 1.21 -17.46 -6.06
CA LYS A 19 2.34 -16.82 -6.74
C LYS A 19 3.60 -16.70 -5.88
N TYR A 20 3.77 -17.58 -4.89
CA TYR A 20 4.81 -17.43 -3.86
C TYR A 20 6.26 -17.51 -4.36
N VAL A 21 6.52 -18.15 -5.52
CA VAL A 21 7.86 -18.22 -6.16
C VAL A 21 7.91 -17.40 -7.46
N GLN A 22 6.84 -16.67 -7.78
CA GLN A 22 6.80 -15.85 -8.97
C GLN A 22 7.29 -14.44 -8.66
N PHE A 23 8.59 -14.23 -8.87
CA PHE A 23 9.25 -12.92 -8.67
C PHE A 23 9.12 -11.99 -9.88
N SER A 24 8.67 -12.50 -11.02
CA SER A 24 8.42 -11.71 -12.23
C SER A 24 7.00 -11.14 -12.27
N GLY A 25 6.85 -10.01 -12.97
CA GLY A 25 5.57 -9.32 -13.13
C GLY A 25 5.32 -8.26 -12.06
N ARG A 26 4.08 -7.74 -12.08
CA ARG A 26 3.64 -6.58 -11.30
C ARG A 26 2.48 -6.98 -10.38
N SER A 27 2.44 -6.40 -9.18
CA SER A 27 1.33 -6.55 -8.24
C SER A 27 0.57 -5.23 -8.09
N THR A 28 -0.75 -5.32 -8.02
CA THR A 28 -1.59 -4.17 -7.72
C THR A 28 -1.47 -3.77 -6.25
N ARG A 29 -1.81 -2.52 -5.93
CA ARG A 29 -1.85 -2.02 -4.54
C ARG A 29 -2.76 -2.85 -3.64
N SER A 30 -3.94 -3.23 -4.13
CA SER A 30 -4.90 -4.03 -3.36
C SER A 30 -4.34 -5.40 -3.01
N GLU A 31 -3.67 -6.08 -3.96
CA GLU A 31 -3.03 -7.38 -3.69
C GLU A 31 -2.01 -7.27 -2.54
N TYR A 32 -1.16 -6.23 -2.55
CA TYR A 32 -0.19 -5.98 -1.49
C TYR A 32 -0.85 -5.68 -0.14
N TRP A 33 -1.76 -4.71 -0.08
CA TRP A 33 -2.34 -4.27 1.19
C TRP A 33 -3.27 -5.30 1.83
N TYR A 34 -4.01 -6.08 1.05
CA TYR A 34 -4.79 -7.20 1.61
C TYR A 34 -3.86 -8.29 2.15
N PHE A 35 -2.77 -8.63 1.44
CA PHE A 35 -1.79 -9.56 1.98
C PHE A 35 -1.20 -9.08 3.31
N VAL A 36 -0.78 -7.81 3.39
CA VAL A 36 -0.27 -7.20 4.64
C VAL A 36 -1.32 -7.22 5.74
N LEU A 37 -2.57 -6.90 5.43
CA LEU A 37 -3.67 -6.89 6.40
C LEU A 37 -3.91 -8.28 6.99
N PHE A 38 -4.09 -9.31 6.14
CA PHE A 38 -4.34 -10.68 6.63
C PHE A 38 -3.13 -11.25 7.35
N TYR A 39 -1.92 -11.00 6.85
CA TYR A 39 -0.69 -11.37 7.55
C TYR A 39 -0.64 -10.74 8.95
N PHE A 40 -0.93 -9.44 9.07
CA PHE A 40 -0.95 -8.71 10.33
C PHE A 40 -2.02 -9.26 11.29
N LEU A 41 -3.24 -9.50 10.82
CA LEU A 41 -4.32 -10.05 11.64
C LEU A 41 -3.99 -11.45 12.18
N ILE A 42 -3.44 -12.34 11.35
CA ILE A 42 -3.05 -13.68 11.79
C ILE A 42 -1.89 -13.60 12.78
N ALA A 43 -0.88 -12.77 12.50
CA ALA A 43 0.27 -12.58 13.39
C ALA A 43 -0.16 -12.02 14.75
N VAL A 44 -0.98 -10.98 14.78
CA VAL A 44 -1.51 -10.39 16.02
C VAL A 44 -2.39 -11.39 16.76
N GLY A 45 -3.27 -12.12 16.07
CA GLY A 45 -4.12 -13.16 16.68
C GLY A 45 -3.30 -14.25 17.36
N LEU A 46 -2.24 -14.75 16.71
CA LEU A 46 -1.32 -15.73 17.30
C LEU A 46 -0.57 -15.16 18.52
N LYS A 47 -0.13 -13.89 18.47
CA LYS A 47 0.54 -13.23 19.60
C LYS A 47 -0.39 -13.00 20.79
N ILE A 48 -1.63 -12.59 20.54
CA ILE A 48 -2.65 -12.46 21.59
C ILE A 48 -2.93 -13.82 22.22
N LEU A 49 -3.10 -14.86 21.41
CA LEU A 49 -3.39 -16.21 21.92
C LEU A 49 -2.25 -16.75 22.78
N LEU A 50 -0.99 -16.56 22.35
CA LEU A 50 0.19 -16.88 23.15
C LEU A 50 0.23 -16.09 24.46
N PHE A 51 -0.03 -14.79 24.40
CA PHE A 51 -0.03 -13.92 25.58
C PHE A 51 -1.12 -14.32 26.60
N VAL A 52 -2.35 -14.54 26.14
CA VAL A 52 -3.47 -15.00 26.98
C VAL A 52 -3.17 -16.36 27.60
N THR A 53 -2.58 -17.28 26.84
CA THR A 53 -2.20 -18.61 27.34
C THR A 53 -1.11 -18.50 28.42
N ALA A 54 -0.14 -17.59 28.24
CA ALA A 54 0.90 -17.33 29.23
C ALA A 54 0.32 -16.76 30.53
N LEU A 55 -0.61 -15.80 30.44
CA LEU A 55 -1.28 -15.26 31.63
C LEU A 55 -2.12 -16.32 32.35
N ALA A 56 -2.84 -17.17 31.60
CA ALA A 56 -3.62 -18.26 32.17
C ALA A 56 -2.74 -19.30 32.88
N ALA A 57 -1.54 -19.57 32.36
CA ALA A 57 -0.58 -20.49 32.97
C ALA A 57 -0.13 -20.05 34.38
N GLU A 58 -0.09 -18.74 34.64
CA GLU A 58 0.25 -18.19 35.97
C GLU A 58 -0.97 -18.10 36.90
N ALA A 59 -2.17 -17.96 36.34
CA ALA A 59 -3.39 -17.75 37.11
C ALA A 59 -4.08 -19.04 37.60
N PHE A 60 -3.90 -20.16 36.90
CA PHE A 60 -4.62 -21.41 37.17
C PHE A 60 -3.71 -22.56 37.61
N GLU A 61 -4.22 -23.44 38.47
CA GLU A 61 -3.58 -24.70 38.82
C GLU A 61 -3.66 -25.67 37.63
N GLY A 62 -2.61 -25.69 36.81
CA GLY A 62 -2.60 -26.49 35.57
C GLY A 62 -1.40 -26.22 34.66
N LYS A 63 -0.26 -25.83 35.24
CA LYS A 63 0.90 -25.30 34.50
C LYS A 63 1.38 -26.21 33.36
N MET A 64 1.31 -27.53 33.55
CA MET A 64 1.69 -28.51 32.53
C MET A 64 0.80 -28.42 31.28
N ALA A 65 -0.53 -28.32 31.43
CA ALA A 65 -1.44 -28.23 30.30
C ALA A 65 -1.26 -26.93 29.50
N PHE A 66 -1.14 -25.80 30.18
CA PHE A 66 -0.89 -24.50 29.53
C PHE A 66 0.49 -24.45 28.84
N SER A 67 1.52 -25.07 29.45
CA SER A 67 2.84 -25.16 28.83
C SER A 67 2.81 -25.97 27.53
N ALA A 68 2.11 -27.11 27.50
CA ALA A 68 1.94 -27.91 26.30
C ALA A 68 1.21 -27.13 25.20
N LEU A 69 0.14 -26.40 25.54
CA LEU A 69 -0.56 -25.53 24.60
C LEU A 69 0.34 -24.42 24.04
N MET A 70 1.15 -23.77 24.89
CA MET A 70 2.10 -22.75 24.46
C MET A 70 3.14 -23.28 23.47
N VAL A 71 3.65 -24.49 23.69
CA VAL A 71 4.58 -25.14 22.74
C VAL A 71 3.91 -25.34 21.39
N VAL A 72 2.69 -25.89 21.37
CA VAL A 72 1.93 -26.10 20.12
C VAL A 72 1.68 -24.79 19.38
N LEU A 73 1.23 -23.75 20.08
CA LEU A 73 1.00 -22.42 19.51
C LEU A 73 2.30 -21.77 18.97
N SER A 74 3.42 -22.01 19.66
CA SER A 74 4.74 -21.53 19.22
C SER A 74 5.18 -22.22 17.95
N VAL A 75 5.00 -23.55 17.84
CA VAL A 75 5.31 -24.32 16.64
C VAL A 75 4.44 -23.85 15.46
N ILE A 76 3.13 -23.67 15.66
CA ILE A 76 2.23 -23.14 14.63
C ILE A 76 2.70 -21.75 14.17
N SER A 77 3.09 -20.89 15.12
CA SER A 77 3.59 -19.55 14.80
C SER A 77 4.87 -19.58 13.98
N ILE A 78 5.79 -20.51 14.27
CA ILE A 78 7.03 -20.70 13.51
C ILE A 78 6.71 -21.21 12.10
N ILE A 79 5.84 -22.22 11.97
CA ILE A 79 5.43 -22.76 10.66
C ILE A 79 4.77 -21.66 9.81
N PHE A 80 3.88 -20.88 10.40
CA PHE A 80 3.25 -19.75 9.72
C PHE A 80 4.27 -18.69 9.29
N ALA A 81 5.21 -18.33 10.17
CA ALA A 81 6.26 -17.38 9.87
C ALA A 81 7.12 -17.87 8.69
N LEU A 82 7.55 -19.13 8.71
CA LEU A 82 8.35 -19.73 7.64
C LEU A 82 7.58 -19.82 6.31
N GLY A 83 6.32 -20.26 6.35
CA GLY A 83 5.47 -20.39 5.17
C GLY A 83 5.14 -19.05 4.51
N THR A 84 5.21 -17.95 5.25
CA THR A 84 4.91 -16.59 4.75
C THR A 84 6.12 -15.82 4.27
N VAL A 85 7.36 -16.24 4.58
CA VAL A 85 8.58 -15.55 4.12
C VAL A 85 8.62 -15.44 2.60
N LEU A 86 8.45 -16.55 1.89
CA LEU A 86 8.53 -16.56 0.42
C LEU A 86 7.43 -15.71 -0.24
N PRO A 87 6.12 -15.89 0.11
CA PRO A 87 5.07 -15.00 -0.39
C PRO A 87 5.32 -13.53 -0.10
N ALA A 88 5.82 -13.18 1.10
CA ALA A 88 6.08 -11.80 1.50
C ALA A 88 7.20 -11.16 0.65
N VAL A 89 8.31 -11.86 0.44
CA VAL A 89 9.41 -11.39 -0.40
C VAL A 89 8.97 -11.27 -1.86
N ALA A 90 8.18 -12.24 -2.36
CA ALA A 90 7.70 -12.24 -3.73
C ALA A 90 6.73 -11.08 -4.01
N ILE A 91 5.80 -10.78 -3.10
CA ILE A 91 4.84 -9.68 -3.31
C ILE A 91 5.50 -8.31 -3.23
N ILE A 92 6.46 -8.12 -2.31
CA ILE A 92 7.26 -6.88 -2.20
C ILE A 92 8.09 -6.68 -3.48
N CYS A 93 8.73 -7.73 -3.98
CA CYS A 93 9.47 -7.71 -5.24
C CYS A 93 8.60 -7.25 -6.41
N ARG A 94 7.43 -7.88 -6.60
CA ARG A 94 6.47 -7.52 -7.65
C ARG A 94 5.89 -6.11 -7.49
N ARG A 95 5.78 -5.62 -6.25
CA ARG A 95 5.31 -4.26 -5.98
C ARG A 95 6.38 -3.21 -6.27
N LEU A 96 7.64 -3.49 -5.96
CA LEU A 96 8.77 -2.63 -6.36
C LEU A 96 8.88 -2.57 -7.90
N HIS A 97 8.71 -3.70 -8.57
CA HIS A 97 8.63 -3.76 -10.03
C HIS A 97 7.49 -2.92 -10.60
N ASP A 98 6.37 -2.78 -9.89
CA ASP A 98 5.24 -1.95 -10.32
C ASP A 98 5.54 -0.43 -10.28
N VAL A 99 6.53 -0.02 -9.49
CA VAL A 99 7.06 1.36 -9.43
C VAL A 99 8.39 1.49 -10.20
N ASN A 100 8.72 0.50 -11.03
CA ASN A 100 9.94 0.46 -11.85
C ASN A 100 11.27 0.41 -11.05
N TYR A 101 11.23 -0.06 -9.79
CA TYR A 101 12.43 -0.33 -8.98
C TYR A 101 12.74 -1.83 -8.96
N SER A 102 14.02 -2.19 -8.81
CA SER A 102 14.40 -3.60 -8.68
C SER A 102 13.93 -4.21 -7.35
N GLY A 103 13.54 -5.48 -7.35
CA GLY A 103 13.14 -6.20 -6.13
C GLY A 103 14.25 -6.33 -5.07
N TRP A 104 15.51 -6.07 -5.43
CA TRP A 104 16.67 -6.10 -4.53
C TRP A 104 16.67 -4.97 -3.50
N TRP A 105 15.96 -3.87 -3.76
CA TRP A 105 15.89 -2.74 -2.82
C TRP A 105 15.26 -3.10 -1.47
N GLN A 106 14.51 -4.20 -1.38
CA GLN A 106 13.99 -4.70 -0.10
C GLN A 106 15.08 -5.20 0.86
N ILE A 107 16.33 -5.40 0.40
CA ILE A 107 17.41 -5.86 1.27
C ILE A 107 17.85 -4.78 2.26
N PHE A 108 17.82 -3.50 1.90
CA PHE A 108 18.35 -2.45 2.79
C PHE A 108 17.63 -2.37 4.15
N PRO A 109 16.28 -2.30 4.22
CA PRO A 109 15.59 -2.31 5.51
C PRO A 109 15.84 -3.59 6.30
N ASN A 110 15.88 -4.74 5.62
CA ASN A 110 16.14 -6.04 6.26
C ASN A 110 17.59 -6.14 6.79
N LEU A 111 18.57 -5.60 6.06
CA LEU A 111 19.97 -5.56 6.47
C LEU A 111 20.16 -4.69 7.71
N PHE A 112 19.60 -3.48 7.72
CA PHE A 112 19.70 -2.64 8.91
C PHE A 112 18.96 -3.25 10.11
N ALA A 113 17.81 -3.89 9.89
CA ALA A 113 17.10 -4.62 10.94
C ALA A 113 17.93 -5.78 11.52
N THR A 114 18.62 -6.58 10.70
CA THR A 114 19.48 -7.67 11.19
C THR A 114 20.70 -7.13 11.93
N LEU A 115 21.29 -6.02 11.49
CA LEU A 115 22.38 -5.35 12.20
C LEU A 115 21.94 -4.80 13.57
N MET A 116 20.72 -4.26 13.66
CA MET A 116 20.13 -3.86 14.95
C MET A 116 19.91 -5.06 15.89
N TRP A 117 19.37 -6.16 15.36
CA TRP A 117 19.21 -7.40 16.14
C TRP A 117 20.54 -7.97 16.63
N PHE A 118 21.58 -7.94 15.78
CA PHE A 118 22.92 -8.36 16.16
C PHE A 118 23.51 -7.44 17.25
N SER A 119 23.29 -6.13 17.14
CA SER A 119 23.69 -5.17 18.18
C SER A 119 22.99 -5.44 19.53
N LEU A 120 21.70 -5.75 19.54
CA LEU A 120 20.99 -6.19 20.75
C LEU A 120 21.57 -7.49 21.30
N PHE A 121 21.86 -8.46 20.45
CA PHE A 121 22.51 -9.70 20.86
C PHE A 121 23.84 -9.46 21.57
N LEU A 122 24.67 -8.50 21.10
CA LEU A 122 25.91 -8.14 21.79
C LEU A 122 25.68 -7.53 23.18
N ILE A 123 24.58 -6.79 23.38
CA ILE A 123 24.22 -6.19 24.66
C ILE A 123 23.77 -7.26 25.66
N TYR A 124 22.98 -8.23 25.20
CA TYR A 124 22.37 -9.26 26.05
C TYR A 124 23.18 -10.57 26.12
N ASN A 125 24.39 -10.61 25.55
CA ASN A 125 25.17 -11.84 25.50
C ASN A 125 25.71 -12.23 26.90
N PRO A 126 25.28 -13.37 27.48
CA PRO A 126 25.73 -13.77 28.81
C PRO A 126 27.11 -14.45 28.82
N TRP A 127 27.69 -14.73 27.64
CA TRP A 127 28.94 -15.49 27.49
C TRP A 127 30.19 -14.60 27.43
N THR A 128 30.02 -13.28 27.41
CA THR A 128 31.12 -12.32 27.30
C THR A 128 31.23 -11.48 28.57
N ASP A 129 32.35 -11.61 29.28
CA ASP A 129 32.73 -10.65 30.30
C ASP A 129 33.14 -9.32 29.65
N THR A 130 32.89 -8.21 30.34
CA THR A 130 33.39 -6.83 30.08
C THR A 130 32.38 -5.86 29.45
N TYR A 131 32.28 -4.69 30.08
CA TYR A 131 31.54 -3.51 29.65
C TYR A 131 31.73 -3.11 28.16
N SER A 132 32.81 -3.56 27.51
CA SER A 132 33.11 -3.29 26.10
C SER A 132 32.03 -3.77 25.13
N HIS A 133 31.44 -4.95 25.34
CA HIS A 133 30.37 -5.47 24.46
C HIS A 133 29.07 -4.66 24.58
N ILE A 134 28.78 -4.16 25.78
CA ILE A 134 27.63 -3.28 26.03
C ILE A 134 27.84 -1.93 25.33
N TYR A 135 29.03 -1.32 25.46
CA TYR A 135 29.33 -0.06 24.77
C TYR A 135 29.35 -0.21 23.25
N LEU A 136 29.98 -1.26 22.73
CA LEU A 136 30.01 -1.55 21.29
C LEU A 136 28.60 -1.82 20.75
N GLY A 137 27.83 -2.67 21.43
CA GLY A 137 26.45 -2.97 21.08
C GLY A 137 25.59 -1.71 21.07
N SER A 138 25.68 -0.88 22.10
CA SER A 138 24.93 0.40 22.20
C SER A 138 25.32 1.38 21.09
N PHE A 139 26.61 1.48 20.77
CA PHE A 139 27.10 2.32 19.68
C PHE A 139 26.57 1.87 18.31
N LEU A 140 26.61 0.57 18.02
CA LEU A 140 26.08 0.00 16.78
C LEU A 140 24.56 0.20 16.69
N LEU A 141 23.83 0.06 17.80
CA LEU A 141 22.38 0.23 17.84
C LEU A 141 21.99 1.65 17.39
N LEU A 142 22.64 2.66 17.98
CA LEU A 142 22.41 4.06 17.66
C LEU A 142 22.82 4.39 16.22
N SER A 143 23.96 3.87 15.78
CA SER A 143 24.49 4.10 14.43
C SER A 143 23.58 3.56 13.33
N PHE A 144 22.98 2.37 13.54
CA PHE A 144 22.10 1.74 12.55
C PHE A 144 20.63 2.17 12.66
N SER A 145 20.22 2.84 13.73
CA SER A 145 18.85 3.30 13.93
C SER A 145 18.40 4.31 12.86
N ILE A 146 19.24 5.29 12.52
CA ILE A 146 18.89 6.32 11.51
C ILE A 146 18.80 5.70 10.10
N PRO A 147 19.81 4.95 9.60
CA PRO A 147 19.70 4.26 8.30
C PRO A 147 18.52 3.30 8.21
N PHE A 148 18.20 2.59 9.30
CA PHE A 148 17.01 1.74 9.38
C PHE A 148 15.74 2.55 9.14
N LEU A 149 15.54 3.65 9.87
CA LEU A 149 14.35 4.50 9.71
C LEU A 149 14.26 5.10 8.31
N VAL A 150 15.36 5.62 7.77
CA VAL A 150 15.38 6.21 6.42
C VAL A 150 15.02 5.18 5.36
N SER A 151 15.66 4.00 5.39
CA SER A 151 15.38 2.93 4.41
C SER A 151 13.96 2.37 4.55
N PHE A 152 13.45 2.26 5.79
CA PHE A 152 12.11 1.79 6.08
C PHE A 152 11.04 2.77 5.60
N VAL A 153 11.20 4.06 5.88
CA VAL A 153 10.28 5.10 5.38
C VAL A 153 10.31 5.15 3.86
N TRP A 154 11.51 5.12 3.27
CA TRP A 154 11.67 5.16 1.81
C TRP A 154 10.96 3.98 1.12
N ILE A 155 11.13 2.75 1.62
CA ILE A 155 10.46 1.59 1.01
C ILE A 155 8.95 1.64 1.24
N LEU A 156 8.48 2.09 2.41
CA LEU A 156 7.06 2.27 2.66
C LEU A 156 6.43 3.26 1.69
N VAL A 157 7.08 4.40 1.44
CA VAL A 157 6.62 5.37 0.45
C VAL A 157 6.49 4.70 -0.91
N LEU A 158 7.50 3.96 -1.37
CA LEU A 158 7.42 3.23 -2.64
C LEU A 158 6.27 2.21 -2.68
N LEU A 159 6.03 1.49 -1.59
CA LEU A 159 4.94 0.51 -1.51
C LEU A 159 3.56 1.20 -1.55
N CYS A 160 3.45 2.43 -1.06
CA CYS A 160 2.26 3.28 -1.14
C CYS A 160 2.07 4.00 -2.50
N THR A 161 3.13 4.23 -3.27
CA THR A 161 3.14 5.08 -4.48
C THR A 161 2.17 4.65 -5.58
N ALA A 162 1.85 5.56 -6.52
CA ALA A 162 1.40 5.27 -7.90
C ALA A 162 1.70 3.85 -8.38
N SER A 163 0.74 3.08 -8.90
CA SER A 163 1.11 2.09 -9.92
C SER A 163 1.47 2.84 -11.20
N ASP A 164 2.57 2.48 -11.85
CA ASP A 164 2.95 3.09 -13.12
C ASP A 164 1.89 2.78 -14.20
N LEU A 165 1.44 3.80 -14.93
CA LEU A 165 0.41 3.65 -15.96
C LEU A 165 1.00 3.21 -17.30
N GLU A 166 2.32 3.30 -17.46
CA GLU A 166 3.01 2.84 -18.65
C GLU A 166 3.44 1.38 -18.51
N THR A 167 3.68 0.75 -19.66
CA THR A 167 4.33 -0.57 -19.70
C THR A 167 5.78 -0.40 -19.30
N ASN A 168 6.24 -1.21 -18.35
CA ASN A 168 7.61 -1.11 -17.83
C ASN A 168 8.41 -2.38 -18.15
N ARG A 169 9.71 -2.34 -17.88
CA ARG A 169 10.65 -3.45 -18.11
C ARG A 169 10.30 -4.77 -17.38
N PHE A 170 9.40 -4.73 -16.42
CA PHE A 170 8.99 -5.87 -15.59
C PHE A 170 7.61 -6.43 -15.97
N GLY A 171 6.86 -5.73 -16.83
CA GLY A 171 5.61 -6.24 -17.40
C GLY A 171 4.59 -5.16 -17.77
N GLU A 172 3.52 -5.63 -18.41
CA GLU A 172 2.35 -4.82 -18.76
C GLU A 172 1.57 -4.37 -17.52
N VAL A 173 0.79 -3.31 -17.70
CA VAL A 173 -0.04 -2.73 -16.64
C VAL A 173 -1.03 -3.78 -16.14
N PRO A 174 -1.21 -3.95 -14.81
CA PRO A 174 -2.21 -4.87 -14.29
C PRO A 174 -3.61 -4.49 -14.79
N CYS A 175 -4.38 -5.49 -15.26
CA CYS A 175 -5.72 -5.28 -15.83
C CYS A 175 -6.67 -4.48 -14.92
N ALA A 176 -6.59 -4.67 -13.60
CA ALA A 176 -7.37 -3.90 -12.63
C ALA A 176 -7.11 -2.37 -12.69
N VAL A 177 -5.88 -1.96 -12.99
CA VAL A 177 -5.53 -0.53 -13.14
C VAL A 177 -6.10 0.00 -14.46
N MET A 178 -6.04 -0.77 -15.55
CA MET A 178 -6.63 -0.37 -16.83
C MET A 178 -8.14 -0.14 -16.74
N VAL A 179 -8.87 -1.02 -16.03
CA VAL A 179 -10.32 -0.87 -15.83
C VAL A 179 -10.65 0.42 -15.09
N LEU A 180 -9.92 0.74 -14.01
CA LEU A 180 -10.12 1.98 -13.27
C LEU A 180 -9.83 3.23 -14.13
N VAL A 181 -8.78 3.18 -14.95
CA VAL A 181 -8.46 4.27 -15.89
C VAL A 181 -9.59 4.46 -16.90
N GLN A 182 -10.13 3.37 -17.46
CA GLN A 182 -11.26 3.42 -18.40
C GLN A 182 -12.55 3.94 -17.76
N GLU A 183 -12.86 3.54 -16.52
CA GLU A 183 -14.02 4.03 -15.78
C GLU A 183 -13.90 5.53 -15.46
N ASN A 184 -12.74 5.98 -15.01
CA ASN A 184 -12.48 7.40 -14.74
C ASN A 184 -12.62 8.24 -16.01
N LEU A 185 -11.98 7.81 -17.12
CA LEU A 185 -12.11 8.46 -18.43
C LEU A 185 -13.58 8.56 -18.87
N LYS A 186 -14.35 7.49 -18.71
CA LYS A 186 -15.78 7.49 -19.05
C LYS A 186 -16.56 8.47 -18.19
N THR A 187 -16.23 8.55 -16.90
CA THR A 187 -16.87 9.48 -15.96
C THR A 187 -16.55 10.92 -16.31
N ASP A 188 -15.30 11.23 -16.62
CA ASP A 188 -14.86 12.58 -17.04
C ASP A 188 -15.58 13.01 -18.32
N ILE A 189 -15.68 12.14 -19.32
CA ILE A 189 -16.43 12.40 -20.56
C ILE A 189 -17.91 12.64 -20.28
N ILE A 190 -18.51 11.86 -19.37
CA ILE A 190 -19.91 12.04 -18.97
C ILE A 190 -20.10 13.39 -18.27
N GLN A 191 -19.20 13.77 -17.36
CA GLN A 191 -19.25 15.05 -16.67
C GLN A 191 -19.08 16.23 -17.64
N GLU A 192 -18.15 16.13 -18.58
CA GLU A 192 -17.93 17.15 -19.60
C GLU A 192 -19.16 17.31 -20.52
N ARG A 193 -19.75 16.20 -20.96
CA ARG A 193 -21.00 16.21 -21.74
C ARG A 193 -22.18 16.75 -20.94
N ALA A 194 -22.29 16.40 -19.66
CA ALA A 194 -23.33 16.92 -18.77
C ALA A 194 -23.19 18.43 -18.56
N LYS A 195 -21.96 18.93 -18.39
CA LYS A 195 -21.68 20.37 -18.27
C LYS A 195 -22.07 21.13 -19.55
N LYS A 196 -21.81 20.55 -20.72
CA LYS A 196 -22.20 21.14 -22.03
C LYS A 196 -23.70 21.08 -22.29
N ALA A 197 -24.42 20.13 -21.69
CA ALA A 197 -25.87 19.99 -21.83
C ALA A 197 -26.68 20.74 -20.77
N MET A 198 -26.02 21.30 -19.75
CA MET A 198 -26.70 22.04 -18.67
C MET A 198 -27.18 23.39 -19.19
N PRO A 199 -28.42 23.82 -18.89
CA PRO A 199 -28.88 25.15 -19.27
C PRO A 199 -27.96 26.23 -18.65
N PRO A 200 -27.77 27.36 -19.34
CA PRO A 200 -26.95 28.46 -18.83
C PRO A 200 -27.38 28.85 -17.42
N SER A 201 -26.40 29.06 -16.53
CA SER A 201 -26.62 29.51 -15.16
C SER A 201 -27.47 30.78 -15.11
N SER A 202 -28.18 31.03 -14.00
CA SER A 202 -29.01 32.24 -13.86
C SER A 202 -28.22 33.53 -14.13
N GLU A 203 -26.95 33.55 -13.75
CA GLU A 203 -26.03 34.67 -13.99
C GLU A 203 -25.69 34.85 -15.48
N THR A 204 -25.45 33.76 -16.23
CA THR A 204 -25.22 33.85 -17.68
C THR A 204 -26.49 34.26 -18.43
N LEU A 205 -27.67 33.85 -17.97
CA LEU A 205 -28.96 34.34 -18.48
C LEU A 205 -29.13 35.85 -18.24
N GLU A 206 -28.83 36.36 -17.05
CA GLU A 206 -28.89 37.80 -16.75
C GLU A 206 -27.94 38.61 -17.64
N LEU A 207 -26.72 38.10 -17.89
CA LEU A 207 -25.76 38.74 -18.78
C LEU A 207 -26.25 38.77 -20.24
N ILE A 208 -26.86 37.69 -20.73
CA ILE A 208 -27.43 37.64 -22.09
C ILE A 208 -28.59 38.64 -22.22
N VAL A 209 -29.44 38.76 -21.21
CA VAL A 209 -30.52 39.76 -21.17
C VAL A 209 -29.94 41.18 -21.19
N LYS A 210 -28.95 41.48 -20.36
CA LYS A 210 -28.29 42.79 -20.34
C LYS A 210 -27.61 43.13 -21.68
N LEU A 211 -26.98 42.16 -22.33
CA LEU A 211 -26.43 42.33 -23.67
C LEU A 211 -27.52 42.60 -24.72
N SER A 212 -28.70 42.00 -24.58
CA SER A 212 -29.84 42.28 -25.47
C SER A 212 -30.37 43.70 -25.31
N GLU A 213 -30.47 44.22 -24.08
CA GLU A 213 -30.86 45.61 -23.84
C GLU A 213 -29.86 46.63 -24.41
N LEU A 214 -28.57 46.31 -24.38
CA LEU A 214 -27.51 47.18 -24.96
C LEU A 214 -27.59 47.23 -26.48
N ARG A 215 -27.96 46.11 -27.12
CA ARG A 215 -28.23 46.04 -28.56
C ARG A 215 -29.49 46.85 -28.92
N ASP A 216 -30.57 46.72 -28.14
CA ASP A 216 -31.82 47.45 -28.38
C ASP A 216 -31.65 48.97 -28.21
N LYS A 217 -30.71 49.41 -27.35
CA LYS A 217 -30.30 50.81 -27.21
C LYS A 217 -29.40 51.32 -28.34
N GLY A 218 -29.04 50.47 -29.31
CA GLY A 218 -28.18 50.80 -30.44
C GLY A 218 -26.70 51.00 -30.08
N ILE A 219 -26.28 50.58 -28.88
CA ILE A 219 -24.89 50.72 -28.41
C ILE A 219 -24.01 49.58 -28.94
N LEU A 220 -24.61 48.41 -29.17
CA LEU A 220 -23.92 47.20 -29.61
C LEU A 220 -24.43 46.78 -30.99
N THR A 221 -23.52 46.44 -31.90
CA THR A 221 -23.90 45.91 -33.22
C THR A 221 -24.39 44.46 -33.13
N ASP A 222 -25.21 44.01 -34.09
CA ASP A 222 -25.74 42.64 -34.09
C ASP A 222 -24.64 41.57 -34.15
N GLU A 223 -23.53 41.86 -34.85
CA GLU A 223 -22.38 40.96 -34.96
C GLU A 223 -21.67 40.81 -33.60
N GLU A 224 -21.41 41.92 -32.91
CA GLU A 224 -20.80 41.93 -31.57
C GLU A 224 -21.69 41.26 -30.52
N PHE A 225 -23.02 41.40 -30.64
CA PHE A 225 -23.97 40.70 -29.79
C PHE A 225 -23.88 39.18 -29.96
N GLN A 226 -23.88 38.69 -31.20
CA GLN A 226 -23.79 37.24 -31.46
C GLN A 226 -22.45 36.66 -31.01
N GLN A 227 -21.36 37.40 -31.22
CA GLN A 227 -20.03 36.99 -30.75
C GLN A 227 -20.00 36.83 -29.22
N LYS A 228 -20.39 37.87 -28.47
CA LYS A 228 -20.41 37.82 -26.99
C LYS A 228 -21.38 36.79 -26.45
N LYS A 229 -22.52 36.57 -27.12
CA LYS A 229 -23.48 35.52 -26.76
C LYS A 229 -22.88 34.12 -26.96
N SER A 230 -22.10 33.91 -28.01
CA SER A 230 -21.43 32.62 -28.28
C SER A 230 -20.27 32.32 -27.34
N GLU A 231 -19.64 33.34 -26.75
CA GLU A 231 -18.60 33.17 -25.72
C GLU A 231 -19.18 32.79 -24.35
N LEU A 232 -20.45 33.13 -24.09
CA LEU A 232 -21.14 32.88 -22.83
C LEU A 232 -21.88 31.52 -22.76
N LEU A 233 -22.02 30.82 -23.89
CA LEU A 233 -22.76 29.56 -24.05
C LEU A 233 -21.84 28.42 -24.51
#